data_AF-A0A966VZY7-F1
#
_entry.id   AF-A0A966VZY7-F1
#
_cell.length_a   1.000
_cell.length_b   1.000
_cell.length_c   1.000
_cell.angle_alpha   90.00
_cell.angle_beta   90.00
_cell.angle_gamma   90.00
#
_symmetry.space_group_name_H-M   'P 1'
#
loop_
_entity.id
_entity.type
_entity.pdbx_description
1 polymer ?
#
loop_
_entity_poly.entity_id
_entity_poly.type
_entity_poly.pdbx_seq_one_letter_code
_entity_poly.pdbx_strand_id
1 'polypeptide(L)'
;MALPQSPVTLTPEQIAELNEKLAVARHDINNHLSLIVAAVELLRRKPELAPRMIDSISQQPDKIIAQMRSFSAEFENTLGIKKD
;
A
#
# COMPACT_ATOMS: atom_id res chain seq x y z
N MET A 1 9.15 -2.95 18.72
CA MET A 1 8.08 -1.97 18.51
C MET A 1 7.70 -1.42 19.86
N ALA A 2 8.04 -0.16 20.13
CA ALA A 2 7.67 0.53 21.36
C ALA A 2 6.30 1.21 21.19
N LEU A 3 5.39 0.93 22.13
CA LEU A 3 4.06 1.56 22.19
C LEU A 3 4.11 2.85 23.02
N PRO A 4 3.21 3.82 22.76
CA PRO A 4 3.08 5.01 23.59
C PRO A 4 2.72 4.63 25.04
N GLN A 5 3.40 5.25 26.02
CA GLN A 5 3.17 5.00 27.46
C GLN A 5 2.02 5.83 28.04
N SER A 6 1.37 6.67 27.23
CA SER A 6 0.27 7.54 27.64
C SER A 6 -0.80 7.56 26.54
N PRO A 7 -2.06 7.88 26.86
CA PRO A 7 -3.11 7.99 25.87
C PRO A 7 -2.71 8.93 24.73
N VAL A 8 -2.94 8.47 23.49
CA VAL A 8 -2.77 9.29 22.29
C VAL A 8 -4.10 9.94 21.96
N THR A 9 -4.19 11.25 22.13
CA THR A 9 -5.38 12.03 21.77
C THR A 9 -5.17 12.64 20.40
N LEU A 10 -6.05 12.31 19.45
CA LEU A 10 -6.05 12.89 18.11
C LEU A 10 -7.19 13.92 17.99
N THR A 11 -6.93 15.02 17.31
CA THR A 11 -7.98 15.96 16.92
C THR A 11 -8.83 15.37 15.78
N PRO A 12 -10.07 15.85 15.58
CA PRO A 12 -10.89 15.45 14.44
C PRO A 12 -10.17 15.61 13.09
N GLU A 13 -9.37 16.66 12.92
CA GLU A 13 -8.60 16.94 11.71
C GLU A 13 -7.50 15.89 11.49
N GLN A 14 -6.79 15.49 12.55
CA GLN A 14 -5.78 14.43 12.47
C GLN A 14 -6.41 13.07 12.12
N ILE A 15 -7.61 12.79 12.63
CA ILE A 15 -8.36 11.57 12.28
C ILE A 15 -8.77 11.61 10.81
N ALA A 16 -9.25 12.75 10.32
CA ALA A 16 -9.64 12.93 8.92
C ALA A 16 -8.43 12.73 7.98
N GLU A 17 -7.29 13.34 8.30
CA GLU A 17 -6.05 13.19 7.52
C GLU A 17 -5.57 11.73 7.51
N LEU A 18 -5.57 11.04 8.65
CA LEU A 18 -5.15 9.64 8.72
C LEU A 18 -6.07 8.73 7.90
N ASN A 19 -7.39 8.98 7.93
CA ASN A 19 -8.36 8.23 7.13
C ASN A 19 -8.20 8.51 5.63
N GLU A 20 -7.91 9.75 5.24
CA GLU A 20 -7.62 10.09 3.84
C GLU A 20 -6.37 9.36 3.35
N LYS A 21 -5.27 9.38 4.12
CA LYS A 21 -4.05 8.61 3.81
C LYS A 21 -4.34 7.11 3.66
N LEU A 22 -5.19 6.54 4.51
CA LEU A 22 -5.62 5.13 4.39
C LEU A 22 -6.44 4.89 3.11
N ALA A 23 -7.35 5.80 2.77
CA ALA A 23 -8.15 5.69 1.55
C ALA A 23 -7.28 5.72 0.29
N VAL A 24 -6.30 6.63 0.23
CA VAL A 24 -5.31 6.71 -0.85
C VAL A 24 -4.49 5.43 -0.93
N ALA A 25 -3.92 4.96 0.18
CA ALA A 25 -3.13 3.73 0.19
C ALA A 25 -3.94 2.50 -0.30
N ARG A 26 -5.20 2.35 0.15
CA ARG A 26 -6.09 1.28 -0.32
C ARG A 26 -6.37 1.39 -1.82
N HIS A 27 -6.65 2.60 -2.31
CA HIS A 27 -6.90 2.84 -3.73
C HIS A 27 -5.69 2.41 -4.57
N ASP A 28 -4.49 2.85 -4.19
CA ASP A 28 -3.26 2.59 -4.96
C ASP A 28 -2.89 1.11 -4.95
N ILE A 29 -3.00 0.44 -3.79
CA ILE A 29 -2.80 -1.00 -3.67
C ILE A 29 -3.79 -1.76 -4.55
N ASN A 30 -5.08 -1.41 -4.51
CA ASN A 30 -6.09 -2.05 -5.33
C ASN A 30 -5.81 -1.87 -6.82
N ASN A 31 -5.37 -0.69 -7.24
CA ASN A 31 -4.99 -0.42 -8.63
C ASN A 31 -3.83 -1.33 -9.08
N HIS A 32 -2.79 -1.49 -8.26
CA HIS A 32 -1.68 -2.41 -8.56
C HIS A 32 -2.15 -3.88 -8.64
N LEU A 33 -3.04 -4.31 -7.73
CA LEU A 33 -3.62 -5.65 -7.77
C LEU A 33 -4.46 -5.87 -9.03
N SER A 34 -5.27 -4.89 -9.45
CA SER A 34 -6.06 -4.96 -10.68
C SER A 34 -5.16 -5.12 -11.92
N LEU A 35 -4.01 -4.43 -11.97
CA LEU A 35 -3.03 -4.60 -13.05
C LEU A 35 -2.46 -6.02 -13.10
N ILE A 36 -2.12 -6.60 -11.94
CA ILE A 36 -1.64 -7.99 -11.86
C ILE A 36 -2.73 -8.95 -12.37
N VAL A 37 -3.96 -8.81 -11.88
CA VAL A 37 -5.08 -9.68 -12.27
C VAL A 37 -5.32 -9.61 -13.78
N ALA A 38 -5.42 -8.40 -14.35
CA ALA A 38 -5.62 -8.21 -15.77
C ALA A 38 -4.47 -8.80 -16.61
N ALA A 39 -3.23 -8.65 -16.14
CA ALA A 39 -2.07 -9.21 -16.82
C ALA A 39 -2.08 -10.75 -16.79
N VAL A 40 -2.43 -11.36 -15.66
CA VAL A 40 -2.57 -12.82 -15.54
C VAL A 40 -3.67 -13.35 -16.47
N GLU A 41 -4.82 -12.66 -16.54
CA GLU A 41 -5.91 -13.02 -17.45
C GLU A 41 -5.50 -12.92 -18.92
N LEU A 42 -4.76 -11.87 -19.28
CA LEU A 42 -4.25 -11.70 -20.64
C LEU A 42 -3.25 -12.80 -21.01
N LEU A 43 -2.31 -13.12 -20.12
CA LEU A 43 -1.31 -14.17 -20.35
C LEU A 43 -1.92 -15.57 -20.47
N ARG A 44 -3.02 -15.84 -19.74
CA ARG A 44 -3.79 -17.09 -19.93
C ARG A 44 -4.37 -17.23 -21.33
N ARG A 45 -4.75 -16.11 -21.97
CA ARG A 45 -5.31 -16.10 -23.34
C ARG A 45 -4.24 -15.99 -24.42
N LYS A 46 -3.12 -15.32 -24.11
CA LYS A 46 -2.04 -14.95 -25.04
C LYS A 46 -0.66 -15.12 -24.37
N PRO A 47 -0.21 -16.37 -24.17
CA PRO A 47 1.05 -16.64 -23.47
C PRO A 47 2.29 -16.07 -24.17
N GLU A 48 2.22 -15.83 -25.48
CA GLU A 48 3.28 -15.21 -26.28
C GLU A 48 3.63 -13.78 -25.86
N LEU A 49 2.74 -13.11 -25.12
CA LEU A 49 2.96 -11.76 -24.59
C LEU A 49 3.80 -11.76 -23.29
N ALA A 50 4.07 -12.92 -22.68
CA ALA A 50 4.76 -13.01 -21.39
C ALA A 50 6.09 -12.23 -21.33
N PRO A 51 7.01 -12.34 -22.31
CA PRO A 51 8.28 -11.62 -22.25
C PRO A 51 8.13 -10.11 -22.23
N ARG A 52 7.03 -9.56 -22.79
CA ARG A 52 6.78 -8.12 -22.83
C ARG A 52 6.13 -7.57 -21.56
N MET A 53 5.55 -8.43 -20.74
CA MET A 53 4.75 -8.03 -19.58
C MET A 53 5.41 -8.41 -18.25
N ILE A 54 6.32 -9.38 -18.25
CA ILE A 54 6.92 -9.94 -17.03
C ILE A 54 7.54 -8.86 -16.13
N ASP A 55 8.25 -7.90 -16.71
CA ASP A 55 8.90 -6.81 -15.97
C ASP A 55 7.90 -5.85 -15.32
N SER A 56 6.78 -5.57 -15.99
CA SER A 56 5.75 -4.70 -15.46
C SER A 56 4.97 -5.37 -14.31
N ILE A 57 4.74 -6.68 -14.42
CA ILE A 57 4.06 -7.48 -13.39
C ILE A 57 4.97 -7.67 -12.18
N SER A 58 6.25 -8.00 -12.38
CA SER A 58 7.20 -8.27 -11.30
C SER A 58 7.46 -7.06 -10.41
N GLN A 59 7.27 -5.84 -10.93
CA GLN A 59 7.40 -4.59 -10.18
C GLN A 59 6.18 -4.24 -9.31
N GLN A 60 4.99 -4.81 -9.58
CA GLN A 60 3.78 -4.45 -8.83
C GLN A 60 3.85 -4.83 -7.35
N PRO A 61 4.35 -6.02 -6.95
CA PRO A 61 4.55 -6.36 -5.54
C PRO A 61 5.39 -5.34 -4.78
N ASP A 62 6.51 -4.88 -5.35
CA ASP A 62 7.39 -3.89 -4.71
C ASP A 62 6.67 -2.54 -4.52
N LYS A 63 5.85 -2.12 -5.48
CA LYS A 63 5.02 -0.91 -5.36
C LYS A 63 3.97 -1.05 -4.27
N ILE A 64 3.31 -2.20 -4.16
CA ILE A 64 2.34 -2.49 -3.09
C ILE A 64 3.03 -2.43 -1.73
N ILE A 65 4.20 -3.06 -1.58
CA ILE A 65 4.98 -3.04 -0.35
C ILE A 65 5.38 -1.61 0.01
N ALA A 66 5.84 -0.82 -0.97
CA ALA A 66 6.21 0.57 -0.76
C ALA A 66 5.02 1.42 -0.27
N GLN A 67 3.84 1.27 -0.87
CA GLN A 67 2.64 2.00 -0.45
C GLN A 67 2.19 1.61 0.96
N MET A 68 2.19 0.31 1.26
CA MET A 68 1.86 -0.17 2.60
C MET A 68 2.87 0.33 3.65
N ARG A 69 4.17 0.32 3.32
CA ARG A 69 5.22 0.83 4.20
C ARG A 69 5.07 2.33 4.46
N SER A 70 4.76 3.10 3.42
CA SER A 70 4.53 4.54 3.52
C SER A 70 3.37 4.85 4.46
N PHE A 71 2.19 4.25 4.23
CA PHE A 71 1.04 4.41 5.11
C PHE A 71 1.34 3.95 6.55
N SER A 72 2.03 2.82 6.71
CA SER A 72 2.39 2.29 8.04
C SER A 72 3.28 3.27 8.80
N ALA A 73 4.23 3.94 8.13
CA ALA A 73 5.08 4.94 8.76
C ALA A 73 4.28 6.16 9.24
N GLU A 74 3.36 6.66 8.42
CA GLU A 74 2.47 7.77 8.78
C GLU A 74 1.54 7.39 9.96
N PHE A 75 0.99 6.18 9.93
CA PHE A 75 0.15 5.64 10.99
C PHE A 75 0.91 5.50 12.30
N GLU A 76 2.09 4.87 12.26
CA GLU A 76 2.95 4.68 13.43
C GLU A 76 3.37 6.03 14.02
N ASN A 77 3.78 6.98 13.18
CA ASN A 77 4.18 8.33 13.61
C ASN A 77 3.01 9.08 14.27
N THR A 78 1.82 9.05 13.66
CA THR A 78 0.61 9.70 14.20
C THR A 78 0.23 9.13 15.57
N LEU A 79 0.47 7.84 15.78
CA LEU A 79 0.19 7.16 17.05
C LEU A 79 1.37 7.10 18.02
N GLY A 80 2.50 7.72 17.70
CA GLY A 80 3.71 7.68 18.54
C GLY A 80 4.28 6.26 18.73
N ILE A 81 4.01 5.35 17.80
CA ILE A 81 4.58 4.00 17.77
C ILE A 81 5.98 4.10 17.17
N LYS A 82 7.00 3.60 17.88
CA LYS A 82 8.39 3.60 17.37
C LYS A 82 8.79 2.19 16.91
N LYS A 83 9.42 2.11 15.74
CA LYS A 83 10.23 0.95 15.35
C LYS A 83 11.51 0.94 16.20
N ASP A 84 11.92 -0.23 16.66
CA ASP A 84 13.20 -0.41 17.37
C ASP A 84 14.38 -0.26 16.41
#